data_AF-A0A7M7GE11-F1
#
_entry.id   AF-A0A7M7GE11-F1
#
_cell.length_a   1.000
_cell.length_b   1.000
_cell.length_c   1.000
_cell.angle_alpha   90.00
_cell.angle_beta   90.00
_cell.angle_gamma   90.00
#
_symmetry.space_group_name_H-M   'P 1'
#
loop_
_entity.id
_entity.type
_entity.pdbx_description
1 polymer ?
#
loop_
_entity_poly.entity_id
_entity_poly.type
_entity_poly.pdbx_seq_one_letter_code
_entity_poly.pdbx_strand_id
1 'polypeptide(L)'
;MARTDSTMMTLPVLLVALLACVGIAEGLSCYKCGQYNDGVGSITPCINYTATQLQECPKTSKHCIKYVSEGSTVRDCVPTCQEKEAWSTRTYCCSEDGCNGAPGPFSSSLCLAAFLLFLIFQRQQQQLRG
;
A
#
# COMPACT_ATOMS: atom_id res chain seq x y z
N MET A 1 -27.57 -18.29 -34.46
CA MET A 1 -27.59 -18.68 -33.03
C MET A 1 -26.16 -18.61 -32.50
N ALA A 2 -25.80 -17.52 -31.81
CA ALA A 2 -24.63 -17.40 -30.93
C ALA A 2 -24.67 -15.97 -30.36
N ARG A 3 -25.62 -15.74 -29.44
CA ARG A 3 -25.59 -14.55 -28.58
C ARG A 3 -24.51 -14.84 -27.54
N THR A 4 -23.25 -14.58 -27.87
CA THR A 4 -22.14 -14.71 -26.92
C THR A 4 -22.32 -13.58 -25.91
N ASP A 5 -23.02 -13.94 -24.83
CA ASP A 5 -23.50 -13.06 -23.79
C ASP A 5 -22.31 -12.30 -23.17
N SER A 6 -22.28 -10.98 -23.32
CA SER A 6 -21.25 -10.11 -22.74
C SER A 6 -21.13 -10.28 -21.21
N THR A 7 -22.14 -10.86 -20.56
CA THR A 7 -22.17 -11.26 -19.14
C THR A 7 -21.27 -12.45 -18.80
N MET A 8 -21.02 -13.36 -19.74
CA MET A 8 -20.21 -14.57 -19.50
C MET A 8 -18.71 -14.27 -19.38
N MET A 9 -18.27 -13.10 -19.88
CA MET A 9 -16.87 -12.68 -19.91
C MET A 9 -16.53 -11.64 -18.81
N THR A 10 -17.53 -11.03 -18.16
CA THR A 10 -17.32 -9.99 -17.13
C THR A 10 -17.08 -10.56 -15.73
N LEU A 11 -17.76 -11.65 -15.38
CA LEU A 11 -17.60 -12.33 -14.09
C LEU A 11 -16.17 -12.87 -13.86
N PRO A 12 -15.53 -13.59 -14.81
CA PRO A 12 -14.16 -14.05 -14.62
C PRO A 12 -13.14 -12.90 -14.59
N VAL A 13 -13.35 -11.83 -15.37
CA VAL A 13 -12.47 -10.65 -15.38
C VAL A 13 -12.54 -9.90 -14.04
N LEU A 14 -13.74 -9.74 -13.49
CA LEU A 14 -13.93 -9.12 -12.17
C LEU A 14 -13.29 -9.97 -11.06
N LEU A 15 -13.44 -11.30 -11.12
CA LEU A 15 -12.86 -12.20 -10.13
C LEU A 15 -11.33 -12.15 -10.15
N VAL A 16 -10.71 -12.13 -11.34
CA VAL A 16 -9.26 -12.00 -11.50
C VAL A 16 -8.76 -10.64 -10.99
N ALA A 17 -9.49 -9.56 -11.26
CA ALA A 17 -9.15 -8.23 -10.75
C ALA A 17 -9.20 -8.16 -9.21
N LEU A 18 -10.23 -8.78 -8.60
CA LEU A 18 -10.35 -8.85 -7.14
C LEU A 18 -9.26 -9.71 -6.50
N LEU A 19 -8.93 -10.86 -7.11
CA LEU A 19 -7.84 -11.73 -6.65
C LEU A 19 -6.46 -11.05 -6.76
N ALA A 20 -6.22 -10.26 -7.80
CA ALA A 20 -4.99 -9.48 -7.93
C ALA A 20 -4.84 -8.40 -6.84
N CYS A 21 -5.94 -7.98 -6.20
CA CYS A 21 -5.92 -7.06 -5.07
C CYS A 21 -5.71 -7.76 -3.72
N VAL A 22 -5.88 -9.09 -3.65
CA VAL A 22 -5.66 -9.86 -2.42
C VAL A 22 -4.25 -10.44 -2.47
N GLY A 23 -3.28 -9.71 -1.92
CA GLY A 23 -1.92 -10.23 -1.72
C GLY A 23 -1.95 -11.47 -0.82
N ILE A 24 -1.28 -12.54 -1.24
CA ILE A 24 -1.06 -13.73 -0.42
C ILE A 24 0.14 -13.41 0.48
N ALA A 25 -0.09 -12.98 1.72
CA ALA A 25 0.99 -12.57 2.62
C ALA A 25 1.36 -13.69 3.60
N GLU A 26 2.29 -14.56 3.22
CA GLU A 26 3.03 -15.42 4.16
C GLU A 26 4.29 -14.68 4.63
N GLY A 27 4.11 -13.61 5.42
CA GLY A 27 5.18 -12.75 5.93
C GLY A 27 5.08 -11.31 5.43
N LEU A 28 5.33 -10.34 6.31
CA LEU A 28 5.33 -8.91 6.00
C LEU A 28 6.77 -8.45 5.74
N SER A 29 6.99 -7.68 4.69
CA SER A 29 8.31 -7.11 4.39
C SER A 29 8.23 -5.58 4.28
N CYS A 30 9.06 -4.86 5.04
CA CYS A 30 9.03 -3.40 5.10
C CYS A 30 10.41 -2.81 4.77
N TYR A 31 10.46 -1.52 4.41
CA TYR A 31 11.71 -0.79 4.44
C TYR A 31 12.10 -0.51 5.90
N LYS A 32 13.35 -0.76 6.27
CA LYS A 32 13.85 -0.58 7.64
C LYS A 32 15.09 0.30 7.62
N CYS A 33 15.01 1.47 8.23
CA CYS A 33 16.13 2.40 8.32
C CYS A 33 15.92 3.43 9.44
N GLY A 34 17.04 3.91 9.97
CA GLY A 34 17.05 4.83 11.10
C GLY A 34 16.74 4.14 12.43
N GLN A 35 16.82 4.91 13.52
CA GLN A 35 16.36 4.49 14.83
C GLN A 35 15.57 5.63 15.47
N TYR A 36 14.42 5.27 16.02
CA TYR A 36 13.58 6.16 16.78
C TYR A 36 13.47 5.61 18.20
N ASN A 37 14.02 6.35 19.17
CA ASN A 37 13.94 6.00 20.59
C ASN A 37 12.97 6.97 21.28
N ASP A 38 11.84 6.43 21.75
CA ASP A 38 10.74 7.13 22.46
C ASP A 38 11.13 7.66 23.86
N GLY A 39 12.29 8.29 24.01
CA GLY A 39 12.70 8.81 25.32
C GLY A 39 14.06 9.49 25.43
N VAL A 40 14.85 9.60 24.35
CA VAL A 40 16.23 10.10 24.44
C VAL A 40 16.53 11.28 23.49
N GLY A 41 15.54 11.75 22.73
CA GLY A 41 15.69 12.93 21.85
C GLY A 41 16.66 12.74 20.66
N SER A 42 17.18 11.54 20.45
CA SER A 42 18.08 11.21 19.35
C SER A 42 17.33 10.39 18.31
N ILE A 43 17.14 10.98 17.13
CA ILE A 43 16.61 10.32 15.95
C ILE A 43 17.79 10.13 15.00
N THR A 44 18.09 8.89 14.62
CA THR A 44 19.04 8.64 13.52
C THR A 44 18.24 8.57 12.23
N PRO A 45 18.33 9.59 11.34
CA PRO A 45 17.56 9.60 10.10
C PRO A 45 18.05 8.54 9.11
N CYS A 46 17.18 8.12 8.21
CA CYS A 46 17.58 7.34 7.04
C CYS A 46 18.50 8.19 6.13
N ILE A 47 19.81 7.90 6.12
CA ILE A 47 20.83 8.69 5.41
C ILE A 47 21.16 8.21 3.98
N ASN A 48 20.96 6.93 3.62
CA ASN A 48 21.03 6.40 2.24
C ASN A 48 20.80 4.87 2.14
N TYR A 49 20.47 4.37 0.93
CA TYR A 49 20.30 2.98 0.39
C TYR A 49 19.66 1.85 1.23
N THR A 50 19.77 1.83 2.56
CA THR A 50 18.98 0.92 3.41
C THR A 50 17.48 1.22 3.33
N ALA A 51 17.11 2.41 2.85
CA ALA A 51 15.75 2.82 2.56
C ALA A 51 15.12 2.20 1.30
N THR A 52 15.91 1.48 0.47
CA THR A 52 15.43 0.83 -0.77
C THR A 52 15.44 -0.68 -0.72
N GLN A 53 15.99 -1.29 0.34
CA GLN A 53 15.97 -2.74 0.50
C GLN A 53 14.79 -3.15 1.38
N LEU A 54 13.90 -3.95 0.81
CA LEU A 54 12.81 -4.57 1.53
C LEU A 54 13.37 -5.68 2.42
N GLN A 55 13.01 -5.66 3.70
CA GLN A 55 13.48 -6.62 4.68
C GLN A 55 12.29 -7.32 5.32
N GLU A 56 12.41 -8.64 5.47
CA GLU A 56 11.39 -9.45 6.14
C GLU A 56 11.24 -9.00 7.60
N CYS A 57 9.99 -8.84 8.03
CA CYS A 57 9.65 -8.48 9.38
C CYS A 57 9.64 -9.72 10.29
N PRO A 58 9.92 -9.55 11.59
CA PRO A 58 9.63 -10.59 12.57
C PRO A 58 8.17 -11.00 12.51
N LYS A 59 7.86 -12.28 12.76
CA LYS A 59 6.47 -12.81 12.77
C LYS A 59 5.54 -12.11 13.77
N THR A 60 6.11 -11.42 14.76
CA THR A 60 5.37 -10.61 15.74
C THR A 60 4.91 -9.27 15.17
N SER A 61 5.55 -8.77 14.11
CA SER A 61 5.26 -7.47 13.51
C SER A 61 4.12 -7.60 12.50
N LYS A 62 3.16 -6.70 12.59
CA LYS A 62 1.95 -6.67 11.74
C LYS A 62 1.86 -5.42 10.86
N HIS A 63 2.73 -4.44 11.11
CA HIS A 63 2.66 -3.15 10.45
C HIS A 63 4.05 -2.67 10.04
N CYS A 64 4.13 -2.03 8.88
CA CYS A 64 5.22 -1.15 8.52
C CYS A 64 4.94 0.25 9.07
N ILE A 65 5.95 0.88 9.66
CA ILE A 65 5.87 2.26 10.14
C ILE A 65 6.71 3.18 9.27
N LYS A 66 6.25 4.43 9.17
CA LYS A 66 7.04 5.55 8.67
C LYS A 66 6.84 6.74 9.60
N TYR A 67 7.91 7.11 10.28
CA TYR A 67 7.98 8.34 11.07
C TYR A 67 8.64 9.42 10.23
N VAL A 68 8.03 10.60 10.15
CA VAL A 68 8.54 11.77 9.44
C VAL A 68 8.58 12.94 10.40
N SER A 69 9.70 13.64 10.46
CA SER A 69 9.88 14.91 11.18
C SER A 69 10.67 15.88 10.29
N GLU A 70 10.92 17.10 10.72
CA GLU A 70 11.62 18.12 9.92
C GLU A 70 12.99 17.62 9.46
N GLY A 71 13.09 17.25 8.18
CA GLY A 71 14.31 16.74 7.56
C GLY A 71 14.69 15.30 7.91
N SER A 72 13.87 14.58 8.68
CA SER A 72 14.18 13.21 9.12
C SER A 72 13.06 12.22 8.79
N THR A 73 13.43 11.03 8.34
CA THR A 73 12.49 9.90 8.17
C THR A 73 13.09 8.66 8.81
N VAL A 74 12.26 7.86 9.48
CA VAL A 74 12.59 6.55 10.06
C VAL A 74 11.53 5.55 9.63
N ARG A 75 11.92 4.30 9.39
CA ARG A 75 11.05 3.23 8.91
C ARG A 75 11.38 1.93 9.61
N ASP A 76 10.37 1.16 10.01
CA ASP A 76 10.58 -0.14 10.68
C ASP A 76 9.33 -1.05 10.60
N CYS A 77 9.44 -2.27 11.12
CA CYS A 77 8.34 -3.21 11.36
C CYS A 77 7.93 -3.19 12.85
N VAL A 78 6.65 -3.02 13.16
CA VAL A 78 6.15 -3.03 14.54
C VAL A 78 4.97 -3.98 14.75
N PRO A 79 4.78 -4.52 15.97
CA PRO A 79 3.61 -5.34 16.30
C PRO A 79 2.30 -4.54 16.33
N THR A 80 2.38 -3.29 16.77
CA THR A 80 1.23 -2.38 16.91
C THR A 80 1.64 -1.00 16.44
N CYS A 81 0.78 -0.33 15.67
CA CYS A 81 1.05 1.00 15.15
C CYS A 81 -0.15 1.92 15.40
N GLN A 82 0.12 3.17 15.76
CA GLN A 82 -0.88 4.21 15.91
C GLN A 82 -0.41 5.45 15.16
N GLU A 83 -1.23 5.94 14.24
CA GLU A 83 -0.95 7.19 13.53
C GLU A 83 -1.06 8.36 14.49
N LYS A 84 -0.09 9.27 14.42
CA LYS A 84 0.03 10.44 15.28
C LYS A 84 0.56 11.61 14.47
N GLU A 85 0.04 12.79 14.75
CA GLU A 85 0.51 14.05 14.19
C GLU A 85 0.71 15.06 15.33
N ALA A 86 1.93 15.56 15.48
CA ALA A 86 2.28 16.55 16.51
C ALA A 86 3.51 17.34 16.08
N TRP A 87 3.49 18.67 16.23
CA TRP A 87 4.68 19.54 16.07
C TRP A 87 5.55 19.19 14.83
N SER A 88 4.98 19.21 13.62
CA SER A 88 5.70 18.89 12.36
C SER A 88 6.17 17.43 12.21
N THR A 89 5.74 16.56 13.13
CA THR A 89 6.03 15.13 13.14
C THR A 89 4.78 14.32 12.81
N ARG A 90 4.92 13.32 11.94
CA ARG A 90 3.84 12.41 11.52
C ARG A 90 4.29 10.96 11.55
N THR A 91 3.44 10.09 12.08
CA THR A 91 3.59 8.63 12.04
C THR A 91 2.53 8.03 11.14
N TYR A 92 2.95 7.24 10.15
CA TYR A 92 2.09 6.51 9.23
C TYR A 92 2.19 5.01 9.47
N CYS A 93 1.07 4.31 9.36
CA CYS A 93 0.96 2.88 9.57
C CYS A 93 0.37 2.20 8.33
N CYS A 94 0.93 1.07 7.91
CA CYS A 94 0.38 0.28 6.81
C CYS A 94 0.76 -1.20 6.98
N SER A 95 0.12 -2.11 6.24
CA SER A 95 0.21 -3.55 6.50
C SER A 95 0.51 -4.38 5.26
N GLU A 96 0.94 -3.73 4.18
CA GLU A 96 1.32 -4.33 2.92
C GLU A 96 2.83 -4.27 2.70
N ASP A 97 3.36 -5.20 1.91
CA ASP A 97 4.80 -5.23 1.62
C ASP A 97 5.27 -3.90 1.00
N GLY A 98 6.28 -3.29 1.60
CA GLY A 98 6.89 -2.05 1.13
C GLY A 98 6.00 -0.80 1.18
N CYS A 99 4.85 -0.86 1.85
CA CYS A 99 3.90 0.25 1.92
C CYS A 99 4.48 1.51 2.60
N ASN A 100 5.48 1.36 3.47
CA ASN A 100 6.17 2.49 4.10
C ASN A 100 7.20 3.18 3.18
N GLY A 101 7.26 2.76 1.91
CA GLY A 101 8.15 3.27 0.87
C GLY A 101 7.77 4.64 0.30
N ALA A 102 6.47 4.92 0.17
CA ALA A 102 6.00 6.13 -0.49
C ALA A 102 6.16 7.40 0.36
N PRO A 103 6.21 8.58 -0.29
CA PRO A 103 6.18 9.88 0.39
C PRO A 103 4.86 10.17 1.13
N GLY A 104 3.76 9.44 0.90
CA GLY A 104 2.47 9.63 1.59
C GLY A 104 1.63 8.34 1.67
N PRO A 105 0.42 8.39 2.25
CA PRO A 105 -0.46 7.24 2.34
C PRO A 105 -0.80 6.75 0.92
N PHE A 106 -0.57 5.46 0.66
CA PHE A 106 -1.05 4.82 -0.56
C PHE A 106 -2.57 4.77 -0.50
N SER A 107 -3.21 5.79 -1.06
CA SER A 107 -4.64 5.75 -1.30
C SER A 107 -4.89 4.70 -2.39
N SER A 108 -5.78 3.75 -2.12
CA SER A 108 -6.34 2.74 -3.04
C SER A 108 -7.01 3.31 -4.31
N SER A 109 -6.79 4.60 -4.59
CA SER A 109 -7.32 5.40 -5.69
C SER A 109 -7.01 4.83 -7.08
N LEU A 110 -5.90 4.13 -7.28
CA LEU A 110 -5.57 3.54 -8.59
C LEU A 110 -6.47 2.34 -8.93
N CYS A 111 -6.81 1.51 -7.94
CA CYS A 111 -7.75 0.41 -8.12
C CYS A 111 -9.17 0.93 -8.42
N LEU A 112 -9.60 1.99 -7.72
CA LEU A 112 -10.89 2.66 -7.97
C LEU A 112 -10.94 3.31 -9.37
N ALA A 113 -9.86 3.97 -9.79
CA ALA A 113 -9.79 4.56 -11.12
C ALA A 113 -9.85 3.51 -12.24
N ALA A 114 -9.13 2.39 -12.08
CA ALA A 114 -9.20 1.27 -13.02
C ALA A 114 -10.61 0.66 -13.11
N PHE A 115 -11.28 0.51 -11.97
CA PHE A 115 -12.67 0.03 -11.92
C PHE A 115 -13.64 0.98 -12.63
N LEU A 116 -13.53 2.28 -12.40
CA LEU A 116 -14.36 3.30 -13.05
C LEU A 116 -14.14 3.34 -14.57
N LEU A 117 -12.89 3.27 -15.03
CA LEU A 117 -12.56 3.21 -16.46
C LEU A 117 -13.14 1.96 -17.12
N PHE A 118 -13.08 0.81 -16.44
CA PHE A 118 -13.70 -0.42 -16.92
C PHE A 118 -15.22 -0.27 -17.07
N LEU A 119 -15.92 0.31 -16.09
CA LEU A 119 -17.36 0.57 -16.18
C LEU A 119 -17.72 1.51 -17.33
N ILE A 120 -16.91 2.54 -17.57
CA ILE A 120 -17.09 3.47 -18.69
C ILE A 120 -16.88 2.75 -20.02
N PHE A 121 -15.85 1.91 -20.14
CA PHE A 121 -15.58 1.13 -21.34
C PHE A 121 -16.70 0.13 -21.66
N GLN A 122 -17.23 -0.55 -20.64
CA GLN A 122 -18.39 -1.42 -20.77
C GLN A 122 -19.62 -0.66 -21.31
N ARG A 123 -19.88 0.55 -20.78
CA ARG A 123 -20.95 1.41 -21.28
C ARG A 123 -20.75 1.82 -22.74
N GLN A 124 -19.54 2.18 -23.15
CA GLN A 124 -19.27 2.54 -24.54
C GLN A 124 -19.46 1.35 -25.49
N GLN A 125 -19.01 0.16 -25.11
CA GLN A 125 -19.22 -1.06 -25.90
C GLN A 125 -20.71 -1.41 -26.06
N GLN A 126 -21.54 -1.15 -25.04
CA GLN A 126 -22.99 -1.34 -25.13
C GLN A 126 -23.64 -0.34 -26.09
N GLN A 127 -23.20 0.92 -26.11
CA GLN A 127 -23.72 1.95 -27.03
C GLN A 127 -23.31 1.71 -28.49
N LEU A 128 -22.12 1.15 -28.73
CA LEU A 128 -21.63 0.78 -30.08
C LEU A 128 -22.28 -0.48 -30.66
N ARG A 129 -22.97 -1.27 -29.83
CA ARG A 129 -23.64 -2.53 -30.21
C ARG A 129 -25.16 -2.42 -30.38
N GLY A 130 -25.74 -1.25 -30.10
CA GLY A 130 -27.16 -0.93 -30.35
C GLY A 130 -27.32 -0.21 -31.67
#